data_AF-E4TTB2-F1
#
_entry.id   AF-E4TTB2-F1
#
_cell.length_a   1.000
_cell.length_b   1.000
_cell.length_c   1.000
_cell.angle_alpha   90.00
_cell.angle_beta   90.00
_cell.angle_gamma   90.00
#
_symmetry.space_group_name_H-M   'P 1'
#
loop_
_entity.id
_entity.type
_entity.pdbx_description
1 polymer ?
#
loop_
_entity_poly.entity_id
_entity_poly.type
_entity_poly.pdbx_seq_one_letter_code
_entity_poly.pdbx_strand_id
1 'polypeptide(L)'
;MNLFSSEHQLESKEKFSEKIREHFLELTDGKLPNLLFNDLCELITNYQYDQNKRFWKQYPKSRKRYSQLKIEDLNHPFIQYLIIDYLKPMADYRTFAKILLNMNDEELSALEVSKHQYETK
;
A
#
# COMPACT_ATOMS: atom_id res chain seq x y z
N MET A 1 25.27 10.60 26.08
CA MET A 1 24.90 9.18 25.88
C MET A 1 23.86 8.86 26.96
N ASN A 2 22.61 8.47 26.74
CA ASN A 2 21.82 8.02 25.60
C ASN A 2 20.43 8.66 25.71
N LEU A 3 19.93 9.29 24.64
CA LEU A 3 18.52 9.71 24.51
C LEU A 3 17.95 9.04 23.25
N PHE A 4 17.99 7.71 23.21
CA PHE A 4 17.04 6.99 22.36
C PHE A 4 15.72 6.98 23.12
N SER A 5 14.95 8.07 23.02
CA SER A 5 13.57 8.04 23.45
C SER A 5 12.84 6.97 22.62
N SER A 6 12.04 6.14 23.30
CA SER A 6 11.15 5.13 22.70
C SER A 6 10.13 5.72 21.70
N GLU A 7 10.07 7.06 21.62
CA GLU A 7 9.13 7.87 20.86
C GLU A 7 9.20 7.72 19.34
N HIS A 8 10.28 7.13 18.81
CA HIS A 8 10.48 6.97 17.37
C HIS A 8 10.81 5.54 16.96
N GLN A 9 10.46 4.54 17.76
CA GLN A 9 10.61 3.15 17.36
C GLN A 9 9.68 2.84 16.18
N LEU A 10 10.20 2.15 15.16
CA LEU A 10 9.39 1.64 14.07
C LEU A 10 8.37 0.64 14.63
N GLU A 11 7.10 0.89 14.34
CA GLU A 11 5.97 0.04 14.68
C GLU A 11 6.14 -1.35 14.04
N SER A 12 5.57 -2.39 14.65
CA SER A 12 5.79 -3.76 14.17
C SER A 12 5.09 -4.02 12.84
N LYS A 13 5.56 -5.03 12.10
CA LYS A 13 4.99 -5.39 10.81
C LYS A 13 3.56 -5.91 10.94
N GLU A 14 3.25 -6.57 12.07
CA GLU A 14 1.92 -7.06 12.41
C GLU A 14 0.92 -5.90 12.50
N LYS A 15 1.29 -4.80 13.17
CA LYS A 15 0.46 -3.60 13.25
C LYS A 15 0.27 -2.88 11.91
N PHE A 16 1.28 -2.93 11.03
CA PHE A 16 1.10 -2.48 9.64
C PHE A 16 0.06 -3.35 8.93
N SER A 17 0.17 -4.67 9.08
CA SER A 17 -0.74 -5.62 8.46
C SER A 17 -2.18 -5.42 8.94
N GLU A 18 -2.40 -5.28 10.25
CA GLU A 18 -3.72 -5.00 10.83
C GLU A 18 -4.37 -3.76 10.20
N LYS A 19 -3.66 -2.62 10.19
CA LYS A 19 -4.16 -1.36 9.61
C LYS A 19 -4.46 -1.47 8.11
N ILE A 20 -3.61 -2.15 7.35
CA ILE A 20 -3.81 -2.37 5.91
C ILE A 20 -5.04 -3.25 5.67
N ARG A 21 -5.17 -4.34 6.42
CA ARG A 21 -6.33 -5.24 6.32
C ARG A 21 -7.62 -4.52 6.68
N GLU A 22 -7.65 -3.77 7.78
CA GLU A 22 -8.82 -2.98 8.18
C GLU A 22 -9.20 -2.00 7.06
N HIS A 23 -8.24 -1.23 6.55
CA HIS A 23 -8.48 -0.26 5.48
C HIS A 23 -9.07 -0.90 4.21
N PHE A 24 -8.47 -1.98 3.69
CA PHE A 24 -8.97 -2.62 2.48
C PHE A 24 -10.27 -3.40 2.71
N LEU A 25 -10.51 -3.90 3.93
CA LEU A 25 -11.78 -4.56 4.26
C LEU A 25 -12.93 -3.55 4.21
N GLU A 26 -12.74 -2.39 4.83
CA GLU A 26 -13.70 -1.27 4.78
C GLU A 26 -13.93 -0.79 3.34
N LEU A 27 -12.86 -0.64 2.56
CA LEU A 27 -12.93 -0.14 1.19
C LEU A 27 -13.65 -1.11 0.24
N THR A 28 -13.42 -2.41 0.42
CA THR A 28 -13.96 -3.44 -0.47
C THR A 28 -15.30 -3.99 -0.03
N ASP A 29 -15.74 -3.71 1.20
CA ASP A 29 -16.99 -4.21 1.77
C ASP A 29 -17.10 -5.74 1.66
N GLY A 30 -15.97 -6.44 1.84
CA GLY A 30 -15.89 -7.90 1.75
C GLY A 30 -16.15 -8.50 0.36
N LYS A 31 -16.17 -7.70 -0.71
CA LYS A 31 -16.50 -8.15 -2.09
C LYS A 31 -15.38 -8.93 -2.76
N LEU A 32 -14.21 -9.03 -2.14
CA LEU A 32 -13.08 -9.76 -2.70
C LEU A 32 -13.04 -11.21 -2.23
N PRO A 33 -12.60 -12.15 -3.10
CA PRO A 33 -12.22 -13.48 -2.67
C PRO A 33 -11.18 -13.45 -1.54
N ASN A 34 -11.39 -14.24 -0.49
CA ASN A 34 -10.53 -14.23 0.71
C ASN A 34 -9.04 -14.44 0.39
N LEU A 35 -8.71 -15.35 -0.54
CA LEU A 35 -7.33 -15.60 -0.94
C LEU A 35 -6.71 -14.35 -1.58
N LEU A 36 -7.43 -13.74 -2.53
CA LEU A 36 -6.99 -12.50 -3.18
C LEU A 36 -6.78 -11.37 -2.16
N PHE A 37 -7.74 -11.20 -1.24
CA PHE A 37 -7.67 -10.19 -0.20
C PHE A 37 -6.44 -10.38 0.72
N ASN A 38 -6.20 -11.62 1.15
CA ASN A 38 -5.07 -11.95 2.02
C ASN A 38 -3.73 -11.69 1.34
N ASP A 39 -3.56 -12.19 0.12
CA ASP A 39 -2.33 -12.05 -0.65
C ASP A 39 -2.03 -10.58 -0.95
N LEU A 40 -3.05 -9.79 -1.30
CA LEU A 40 -2.90 -8.36 -1.53
C LEU A 40 -2.49 -7.61 -0.25
N CYS A 41 -3.15 -7.89 0.88
CA CYS A 41 -2.79 -7.26 2.14
C CYS A 41 -1.36 -7.61 2.55
N GLU A 42 -0.92 -8.85 2.33
CA GLU A 42 0.46 -9.26 2.59
C GLU A 42 1.45 -8.53 1.68
N LEU A 43 1.17 -8.44 0.38
CA LEU A 43 1.99 -7.73 -0.60
C LEU A 43 2.19 -6.26 -0.19
N ILE A 44 1.11 -5.55 0.12
CA ILE A 44 1.15 -4.13 0.50
C ILE A 44 1.84 -3.97 1.86
N THR A 45 1.58 -4.87 2.81
CA THR A 45 2.27 -4.87 4.12
C THR A 45 3.77 -4.98 3.97
N ASN A 46 4.22 -5.95 3.17
CA ASN A 46 5.65 -6.19 2.91
C ASN A 46 6.30 -4.95 2.30
N TYR A 47 5.70 -4.43 1.23
CA TYR A 47 6.20 -3.25 0.54
C TYR A 47 6.27 -2.04 1.47
N GLN A 48 5.17 -1.69 2.13
CA GLN A 48 5.07 -0.47 2.91
C GLN A 48 5.95 -0.53 4.19
N TYR A 49 6.03 -1.70 4.81
CA TYR A 49 6.92 -1.90 5.95
C TYR A 49 8.39 -1.71 5.55
N ASP A 50 8.80 -2.29 4.42
CA ASP A 50 10.17 -2.17 3.93
C ASP A 50 10.52 -0.73 3.52
N GLN A 51 9.61 -0.02 2.85
CA GLN A 51 9.81 1.41 2.54
C GLN A 51 9.92 2.25 3.80
N ASN A 52 9.00 2.08 4.76
CA ASN A 52 9.04 2.82 6.02
C ASN A 52 10.31 2.51 6.80
N LYS A 53 10.71 1.24 6.91
CA LYS A 53 11.96 0.81 7.55
C LYS A 53 13.18 1.42 6.89
N ARG A 54 13.22 1.42 5.55
CA ARG A 54 14.32 2.03 4.77
C ARG A 54 14.41 3.53 5.06
N PHE A 55 13.31 4.26 4.96
CA PHE A 55 13.29 5.71 5.18
C PHE A 55 13.54 6.09 6.64
N TRP A 56 13.07 5.29 7.59
CA TRP A 56 13.36 5.46 9.01
C TRP A 56 14.87 5.36 9.31
N LYS A 57 15.57 4.43 8.63
CA LYS A 57 17.03 4.30 8.71
C LYS A 57 17.75 5.44 8.00
N GLN A 58 17.31 5.77 6.79
CA GLN A 58 17.96 6.74 5.91
C GLN A 58 17.81 8.18 6.37
N TYR A 59 16.69 8.53 7.02
CA TYR A 59 16.35 9.91 7.39
C TYR A 59 16.13 10.04 8.91
N PRO A 60 17.20 10.16 9.72
CA PRO A 60 17.09 10.25 11.19
C PRO A 60 16.17 11.37 11.69
N LYS A 61 16.16 12.52 11.00
CA LYS A 61 15.31 13.68 11.33
C LYS A 61 13.81 13.43 11.07
N SER A 62 13.49 12.41 10.27
CA SER A 62 12.12 12.06 9.87
C SER A 62 11.66 10.73 10.47
N ARG A 63 12.37 10.19 11.47
CA ARG A 63 12.02 8.90 12.09
C ARG A 63 10.58 8.84 12.58
N LYS A 64 10.07 9.91 13.19
CA LYS A 64 8.67 10.01 13.63
C LYS A 64 7.66 9.82 12.48
N ARG A 65 7.99 10.26 11.26
CA ARG A 65 7.12 10.15 10.07
C ARG A 65 7.06 8.71 9.56
N TYR A 66 8.19 8.03 9.59
CA TYR A 66 8.34 6.68 9.03
C TYR A 66 8.24 5.58 10.08
N SER A 67 8.05 5.93 11.35
CA SER A 67 7.88 4.96 12.43
C SER A 67 6.52 4.28 12.43
N GLN A 68 5.52 4.81 11.73
CA GLN A 68 4.17 4.27 11.68
C GLN A 68 3.63 4.33 10.27
N LEU A 69 2.72 3.40 9.95
CA LEU A 69 1.92 3.50 8.74
C LEU A 69 0.98 4.70 8.84
N LYS A 70 0.90 5.48 7.77
CA LYS A 70 -0.18 6.43 7.52
C LYS A 70 -1.07 5.87 6.42
N ILE A 71 -2.38 5.84 6.64
CA ILE A 71 -3.33 5.28 5.66
C ILE A 71 -3.29 6.09 4.36
N GLU A 72 -3.01 7.38 4.44
CA GLU A 72 -2.85 8.24 3.26
C GLU A 72 -1.69 7.81 2.36
N ASP A 73 -0.69 7.08 2.89
CA ASP A 73 0.40 6.53 2.08
C ASP A 73 -0.08 5.42 1.13
N LEU A 74 -1.20 4.77 1.47
CA LEU A 74 -1.81 3.73 0.63
C LEU A 74 -2.49 4.33 -0.63
N ASN A 75 -2.80 5.63 -0.62
CA ASN A 75 -3.34 6.35 -1.78
C ASN A 75 -2.24 6.81 -2.75
N HIS A 76 -0.97 6.57 -2.44
CA HIS A 76 0.13 6.97 -3.30
C HIS A 76 0.10 6.19 -4.63
N PRO A 77 0.34 6.83 -5.79
CA PRO A 77 0.31 6.16 -7.10
C PRO A 77 1.13 4.87 -7.17
N PHE A 78 2.29 4.81 -6.53
CA PHE A 78 3.09 3.56 -6.45
C PHE A 78 2.36 2.39 -5.79
N ILE A 79 1.54 2.61 -4.77
CA ILE A 79 0.73 1.54 -4.16
C ILE A 79 -0.36 1.11 -5.14
N GLN A 80 -0.99 2.07 -5.81
CA GLN A 80 -2.01 1.78 -6.83
C GLN A 80 -1.40 0.99 -8.01
N TYR A 81 -0.18 1.33 -8.44
CA TYR A 81 0.55 0.60 -9.47
C TYR A 81 0.91 -0.82 -9.02
N LEU A 82 1.37 -0.98 -7.77
CA LEU A 82 1.65 -2.29 -7.18
C LEU A 82 0.40 -3.18 -7.18
N ILE A 83 -0.77 -2.62 -6.83
CA ILE A 83 -2.05 -3.32 -6.88
C ILE A 83 -2.40 -3.72 -8.32
N ILE A 84 -2.28 -2.80 -9.29
CA ILE A 84 -2.54 -3.10 -10.70
C ILE A 84 -1.65 -4.22 -11.21
N ASP A 85 -0.34 -4.16 -10.94
CA ASP A 85 0.61 -5.14 -11.44
C ASP A 85 0.36 -6.53 -10.87
N TYR A 86 -0.01 -6.60 -9.59
CA TYR A 86 -0.40 -7.85 -8.94
C TYR A 86 -1.67 -8.45 -9.56
N LEU A 87 -2.66 -7.61 -9.89
CA LEU A 87 -3.94 -8.07 -10.45
C LEU A 87 -3.86 -8.39 -11.94
N LYS A 88 -2.98 -7.71 -12.71
CA LYS A 88 -2.93 -7.75 -14.19
C LYS A 88 -2.96 -9.16 -14.82
N PRO A 89 -2.33 -10.20 -14.22
CA PRO A 89 -2.40 -11.56 -14.77
C PRO A 89 -3.78 -12.22 -14.69
N MET A 90 -4.72 -11.67 -13.91
CA MET A 90 -6.05 -12.21 -13.69
C MET A 90 -7.03 -11.75 -14.78
N ALA A 91 -7.94 -12.62 -15.21
CA ALA A 91 -8.94 -12.28 -16.23
C ALA A 91 -9.82 -11.07 -15.82
N ASP A 92 -10.20 -11.01 -14.54
CA ASP A 92 -11.10 -9.99 -13.99
C ASP A 92 -10.37 -8.82 -13.32
N TYR A 93 -9.10 -8.59 -13.65
CA TYR A 93 -8.25 -7.62 -12.94
C TYR A 93 -8.87 -6.23 -12.83
N ARG A 94 -9.54 -5.74 -13.90
CA ARG A 94 -10.18 -4.41 -13.89
C ARG A 94 -11.30 -4.33 -12.87
N THR A 95 -12.08 -5.39 -12.72
CA THR A 95 -13.16 -5.46 -11.74
C THR A 95 -12.59 -5.37 -10.33
N PHE A 96 -11.57 -6.17 -10.03
CA PHE A 96 -10.92 -6.13 -8.72
C PHE A 96 -10.21 -4.80 -8.45
N ALA A 97 -9.53 -4.23 -9.44
CA ALA A 97 -8.84 -2.95 -9.30
C ALA A 97 -9.82 -1.82 -8.99
N LYS A 98 -10.97 -1.75 -9.68
CA LYS A 98 -12.01 -0.75 -9.42
C LYS A 98 -12.55 -0.83 -7.99
N ILE A 99 -12.76 -2.04 -7.47
CA ILE A 99 -13.20 -2.26 -6.09
C ILE A 99 -12.09 -1.82 -5.11
N LEU A 100 -10.86 -2.29 -5.34
CA LEU A 100 -9.71 -2.05 -4.44
C LEU A 100 -9.21 -0.62 -4.39
N LEU A 101 -9.40 0.12 -5.48
CA LEU A 101 -8.95 1.50 -5.60
C LEU A 101 -10.10 2.48 -5.47
N ASN A 102 -11.33 1.98 -5.31
CA ASN A 102 -12.56 2.76 -5.35
C ASN A 102 -12.60 3.71 -6.56
N MET A 103 -12.39 3.13 -7.74
CA MET A 103 -12.28 3.84 -9.02
C MET A 103 -13.35 3.40 -10.00
N ASN A 104 -13.77 4.31 -10.88
CA ASN A 104 -14.53 4.00 -12.08
C ASN A 104 -13.61 3.61 -13.26
N ASP A 105 -14.20 3.30 -14.42
CA ASP A 105 -13.43 2.88 -15.61
C ASP A 105 -12.54 3.99 -16.18
N GLU A 106 -12.96 5.25 -16.13
CA GLU A 106 -12.17 6.40 -16.60
C GLU A 106 -10.96 6.64 -15.70
N GLU A 107 -11.17 6.60 -14.38
CA GLU A 107 -10.11 6.76 -13.37
C GLU A 107 -9.08 5.65 -13.47
N LEU A 108 -9.53 4.39 -13.59
CA LEU A 108 -8.62 3.26 -13.77
C LEU A 108 -7.82 3.38 -15.08
N SER A 109 -8.47 3.79 -16.18
CA SER A 109 -7.79 3.95 -17.46
C SER A 109 -6.76 5.09 -17.41
N ALA A 110 -7.08 6.20 -16.75
CA ALA A 110 -6.15 7.31 -16.53
C ALA A 110 -4.94 6.87 -15.69
N LEU A 111 -5.16 6.07 -14.65
CA LEU A 111 -4.10 5.51 -13.82
C LEU A 111 -3.17 4.59 -14.63
N GLU A 112 -3.73 3.72 -15.48
CA GLU A 112 -2.95 2.84 -16.35
C GLU A 112 -2.10 3.62 -17.36
N VAL A 113 -2.64 4.71 -17.94
CA VAL A 113 -1.87 5.61 -18.81
C VAL A 113 -0.75 6.30 -18.03
N SER A 114 -1.03 6.81 -16.83
CA SER A 114 -0.02 7.45 -15.98
C SER A 114 1.12 6.50 -15.61
N LYS A 115 0.77 5.24 -15.30
CA LYS A 115 1.74 4.16 -15.06
C LYS A 115 2.62 3.92 -16.27
N HIS A 116 2.02 3.72 -17.45
CA HIS A 116 2.76 3.48 -18.67
C HIS A 116 3.75 4.61 -18.97
N GLN A 117 3.30 5.86 -18.86
CA GLN A 117 4.15 7.03 -19.03
C GLN A 117 5.29 7.11 -18.00
N TYR A 118 5.08 6.63 -16.77
CA TYR A 118 6.13 6.58 -15.76
C TYR A 118 7.20 5.53 -16.09
N GLU A 119 6.78 4.36 -16.61
CA GLU A 119 7.67 3.23 -16.88
C GLU A 119 8.46 3.37 -18.18
N THR A 120 7.93 4.09 -19.17
CA THR A 120 8.59 4.28 -20.48
C THR A 120 9.35 5.60 -20.59
N LYS A 121 9.56 6.30 -19.46
CA LYS A 121 10.36 7.54 -19.40
C LYS A 121 11.86 7.29 -19.48
#